data_AF-A0A932B361-F1
#
_entry.id   AF-A0A932B361-F1
#
_cell.length_a   1.000
_cell.length_b   1.000
_cell.length_c   1.000
_cell.angle_alpha   90.00
_cell.angle_beta   90.00
_cell.angle_gamma   90.00
#
_symmetry.space_group_name_H-M   'P 1'
#
loop_
_entity.id
_entity.type
_entity.pdbx_description
1 polymer ?
#
loop_
_entity_poly.entity_id
_entity_poly.type
_entity_poly.pdbx_seq_one_letter_code
_entity_poly.pdbx_strand_id
1 'polypeptide(L)'
;MTSPLSDRDHRASNATLQTIKSAPPESSGKATGFTQNKGQTRNRGTKMEQRDSESTDAIIQRLAERQAEGRTESKARLAAIERAMTPQWRATMEAKITRLNSEASSPRSKLPKLYMLMEEVAAVRAPHLACGPGCNACCRTIPVEISDLEARHIAQATGRTMATLPPGRHTPALTGGPHVNTPCPFLVADMCSIYEHRPYNCRSLAVVDRDALTCHEVNTNLTRTKDPRAVPVPMTKMQAFDPSYAALTNRAGTVWADIRQFFPAQSKST
;
A
#
# COMPACT_ATOMS: atom_id res chain seq x y z
N MET A 1 -2.20 -42.80 -48.97
CA MET A 1 -1.68 -42.00 -50.09
C MET A 1 -1.16 -40.69 -49.52
N THR A 2 0.19 -40.60 -49.47
CA THR A 2 1.04 -39.39 -49.62
C THR A 2 0.74 -38.10 -48.84
N SER A 3 1.59 -37.81 -47.84
CA SER A 3 2.09 -36.45 -47.49
C SER A 3 2.85 -35.81 -48.66
N PRO A 4 3.16 -34.48 -48.64
CA PRO A 4 4.35 -33.96 -47.93
C PRO A 4 4.11 -32.57 -47.25
N LEU A 5 4.68 -32.26 -46.08
CA LEU A 5 6.03 -31.72 -45.82
C LEU A 5 6.46 -30.55 -46.74
N SER A 6 6.62 -29.35 -46.15
CA SER A 6 7.69 -28.44 -46.51
C SER A 6 8.23 -27.72 -45.28
N ASP A 7 9.44 -28.12 -44.89
CA ASP A 7 10.41 -27.34 -44.13
C ASP A 7 10.66 -25.98 -44.78
N ARG A 8 10.90 -24.96 -43.96
CA ARG A 8 12.02 -24.06 -44.21
C ARG A 8 12.59 -23.51 -42.91
N ASP A 9 13.89 -23.72 -42.83
CA ASP A 9 14.79 -23.57 -41.72
C ASP A 9 15.46 -22.18 -41.69
N HIS A 10 16.00 -21.86 -40.50
CA HIS A 10 17.19 -21.03 -40.26
C HIS A 10 17.15 -19.51 -40.53
N ARG A 11 17.22 -18.73 -39.43
CA ARG A 11 18.52 -18.14 -39.02
C ARG A 11 18.46 -17.47 -37.65
N ALA A 12 19.46 -17.84 -36.85
CA ALA A 12 19.85 -17.19 -35.61
C ALA A 12 20.26 -15.72 -35.83
N SER A 13 20.04 -14.90 -34.82
CA SER A 13 20.84 -13.68 -34.59
C SER A 13 21.02 -13.50 -33.09
N ASN A 14 22.19 -13.95 -32.63
CA ASN A 14 22.81 -13.52 -31.39
C ASN A 14 23.15 -12.03 -31.52
N ALA A 15 22.70 -11.22 -30.56
CA ALA A 15 23.28 -9.92 -30.29
C ALA A 15 23.60 -9.85 -28.79
N THR A 16 24.89 -9.76 -28.51
CA THR A 16 25.53 -9.77 -27.20
C THR A 16 26.00 -8.35 -26.88
N LEU A 17 25.91 -7.97 -25.59
CA LEU A 17 26.50 -6.79 -24.93
C LEU A 17 25.83 -5.45 -25.30
N GLN A 18 25.50 -4.55 -24.37
CA GLN A 18 26.36 -4.05 -23.31
C GLN A 18 25.58 -3.62 -22.06
N THR A 19 26.14 -3.97 -20.92
CA THR A 19 25.81 -3.53 -19.57
C THR A 19 26.30 -2.09 -19.39
N ILE A 20 25.40 -1.13 -19.18
CA ILE A 20 25.77 0.22 -18.72
C ILE A 20 25.74 0.20 -17.19
N LYS A 21 26.93 0.01 -16.59
CA LYS A 21 27.19 0.32 -15.18
C LYS A 21 27.37 1.83 -15.06
N SER A 22 26.41 2.52 -14.46
CA SER A 22 26.59 3.91 -14.02
C SER A 22 27.05 3.90 -12.56
N ALA A 23 28.32 4.18 -12.34
CA ALA A 23 28.88 4.49 -11.02
C ALA A 23 28.50 5.93 -10.61
N PRO A 24 28.32 6.21 -9.31
CA PRO A 24 28.05 7.57 -8.82
C PRO A 24 29.34 8.43 -8.82
N PRO A 25 29.23 9.75 -9.01
CA PRO A 25 30.38 10.63 -8.97
C PRO A 25 30.90 10.84 -7.53
N GLU A 26 32.20 10.59 -7.36
CA GLU A 26 33.00 10.98 -6.20
C GLU A 26 33.04 12.52 -6.10
N SER A 27 32.66 13.05 -4.95
CA SER A 27 32.91 14.46 -4.61
C SER A 27 34.02 14.53 -3.56
N SER A 28 35.14 15.08 -4.01
CA SER A 28 36.33 15.42 -3.24
C SER A 28 36.06 16.69 -2.42
N GLY A 29 35.80 16.50 -1.11
CA GLY A 29 35.69 17.57 -0.13
C GLY A 29 36.88 17.54 0.84
N LYS A 30 37.80 18.49 0.67
CA LYS A 30 39.02 18.66 1.46
C LYS A 30 38.76 18.75 2.96
N ALA A 31 39.58 18.03 3.73
CA ALA A 31 39.78 18.20 5.16
C ALA A 31 40.39 19.57 5.47
N THR A 32 39.78 20.33 6.38
CA THR A 32 40.43 21.42 7.10
C THR A 32 39.87 21.52 8.52
N GLY A 33 40.76 21.76 9.49
CA GLY A 33 40.42 22.56 10.68
C GLY A 33 39.96 21.81 11.92
N PHE A 34 40.89 21.15 12.60
CA PHE A 34 40.78 20.79 14.00
C PHE A 34 40.93 22.07 14.85
N THR A 35 39.87 22.53 15.51
CA THR A 35 39.97 23.44 16.67
C THR A 35 38.97 23.01 17.72
N GLN A 36 39.50 22.47 18.82
CA GLN A 36 38.78 22.21 20.06
C GLN A 36 38.28 23.53 20.63
N ASN A 37 36.99 23.62 20.95
CA ASN A 37 36.49 24.63 21.88
C ASN A 37 35.71 23.94 23.01
N LYS A 38 36.24 24.10 24.22
CA LYS A 38 35.72 23.56 25.47
C LYS A 38 34.52 24.39 25.93
N GLY A 39 33.50 23.71 26.44
CA GLY A 39 32.65 24.22 27.50
C GLY A 39 31.54 25.20 27.11
N GLN A 40 30.33 24.68 26.91
CA GLN A 40 29.14 25.30 27.51
C GLN A 40 27.99 24.29 27.53
N THR A 41 27.76 23.73 28.72
CA THR A 41 26.53 23.05 29.10
C THR A 41 25.37 24.05 29.03
N ARG A 42 24.57 24.00 27.97
CA ARG A 42 23.26 24.66 27.92
C ARG A 42 22.17 23.61 27.96
N ASN A 43 21.53 23.58 29.13
CA ASN A 43 20.19 23.07 29.36
C ASN A 43 19.26 23.54 28.22
N ARG A 44 18.94 22.68 27.26
CA ARG A 44 17.82 22.88 26.34
C ARG A 44 16.70 21.97 26.81
N GLY A 45 15.84 22.56 27.64
CA GLY A 45 14.54 22.01 27.95
C GLY A 45 13.84 21.60 26.66
N THR A 46 13.24 20.42 26.74
CA THR A 46 12.30 19.83 25.79
C THR A 46 11.25 20.85 25.37
N LYS A 47 11.44 21.49 24.22
CA LYS A 47 10.35 22.10 23.46
C LYS A 47 9.86 21.02 22.49
N MET A 48 9.09 20.08 23.04
CA MET A 48 8.31 19.15 22.23
C MET A 48 7.28 20.03 21.51
N GLU A 49 7.47 20.17 20.20
CA GLU A 49 6.58 20.92 19.32
C GLU A 49 5.14 20.47 19.55
N GLN A 50 4.34 21.36 20.15
CA GLN A 50 2.89 21.27 20.11
C GLN A 50 2.52 21.39 18.62
N ARG A 51 2.27 20.27 17.94
CA ARG A 51 1.51 20.29 16.69
C ARG A 51 0.13 20.83 17.06
N ASP A 52 -0.26 21.95 16.47
CA ASP A 52 -1.61 22.48 16.56
C ASP A 52 -2.60 21.38 16.15
N SER A 53 -3.20 20.71 17.15
CA SER A 53 -4.25 19.73 16.88
C SER A 53 -5.51 20.53 16.56
N GLU A 54 -5.86 20.59 15.28
CA GLU A 54 -7.12 21.14 14.80
C GLU A 54 -8.29 20.56 15.59
N SER A 55 -9.24 21.40 16.01
CA SER A 55 -10.37 20.93 16.83
C SER A 55 -11.30 20.00 16.04
N THR A 56 -11.98 19.09 16.72
CA THR A 56 -12.98 18.20 16.11
C THR A 56 -14.04 18.99 15.34
N ASP A 57 -14.50 20.12 15.88
CA ASP A 57 -15.51 20.97 15.23
C ASP A 57 -15.00 21.59 13.93
N ALA A 58 -13.74 22.03 13.89
CA ALA A 58 -13.12 22.54 12.67
C ALA A 58 -13.03 21.45 11.58
N ILE A 59 -12.67 20.22 11.97
CA ILE A 59 -12.66 19.08 11.03
C ILE A 59 -14.08 18.77 10.52
N ILE A 60 -15.09 18.75 11.40
CA ILE A 60 -16.49 18.49 11.00
C ILE A 60 -16.99 19.57 10.03
N GLN A 61 -16.66 20.83 10.27
CA GLN A 61 -17.02 21.93 9.39
C GLN A 61 -16.42 21.76 7.99
N ARG A 62 -15.12 21.43 7.89
CA ARG A 62 -14.46 21.17 6.62
C ARG A 62 -15.01 19.93 5.90
N LEU A 63 -15.44 18.91 6.64
CA LEU A 63 -16.13 17.75 6.08
C LEU A 63 -17.49 18.14 5.48
N ALA A 64 -18.27 18.99 6.16
CA ALA A 64 -19.53 19.50 5.64
C ALA A 64 -19.33 20.30 4.34
N GLU A 65 -18.31 21.16 4.29
CA GLU A 65 -17.90 21.88 3.07
C GLU A 65 -17.52 20.91 1.95
N ARG A 66 -16.73 19.88 2.28
CA ARG A 66 -16.36 18.82 1.33
C ARG A 66 -17.57 18.09 0.75
N GLN A 67 -18.57 17.83 1.58
CA GLN A 67 -19.82 17.19 1.17
C GLN A 67 -20.62 18.10 0.24
N ALA A 68 -20.70 19.40 0.54
CA ALA A 68 -21.39 20.40 -0.28
C ALA A 68 -20.79 20.55 -1.69
N GLU A 69 -19.48 20.34 -1.85
CA GLU A 69 -18.80 20.33 -3.17
C GLU A 69 -19.20 19.15 -4.08
N GLY A 70 -19.97 18.18 -3.58
CA GLY A 70 -20.54 17.11 -4.41
C GLY A 70 -19.53 16.12 -5.01
N ARG A 71 -18.32 16.04 -4.44
CA ARG A 71 -17.20 15.21 -4.92
C ARG A 71 -16.75 15.53 -6.36
N THR A 72 -16.95 16.76 -6.80
CA THR A 72 -16.62 17.19 -8.18
C THR A 72 -15.16 16.94 -8.52
N GLU A 73 -14.24 17.30 -7.63
CA GLU A 73 -12.81 17.10 -7.85
C GLU A 73 -12.42 15.61 -7.87
N SER A 74 -12.93 14.81 -6.92
CA SER A 74 -12.69 13.36 -6.89
C SER A 74 -13.17 12.67 -8.18
N LYS A 75 -14.32 13.08 -8.72
CA LYS A 75 -14.83 12.58 -10.01
C LYS A 75 -13.90 12.96 -11.16
N ALA A 76 -13.42 14.20 -11.20
CA ALA A 76 -12.49 14.66 -12.23
C ALA A 76 -11.15 13.90 -12.18
N ARG A 77 -10.62 13.66 -10.98
CA ARG A 77 -9.41 12.85 -10.74
C ARG A 77 -9.62 11.39 -11.16
N LEU A 78 -10.76 10.79 -10.85
CA LEU A 78 -11.08 9.42 -11.29
C LEU A 78 -11.17 9.33 -12.82
N ALA A 79 -11.85 10.28 -13.46
CA ALA A 79 -11.91 10.35 -14.92
C ALA A 79 -10.52 10.56 -15.56
N ALA A 80 -9.60 11.26 -14.89
CA ALA A 80 -8.22 11.40 -15.36
C ALA A 80 -7.44 10.07 -15.28
N ILE A 81 -7.59 9.31 -14.19
CA ILE A 81 -7.04 7.95 -14.07
C ILE A 81 -7.58 7.06 -15.21
N GLU A 82 -8.89 7.10 -15.44
CA GLU A 82 -9.53 6.30 -16.49
C GLU A 82 -9.01 6.65 -17.88
N ARG A 83 -8.80 7.94 -18.18
CA ARG A 83 -8.20 8.38 -19.45
C ARG A 83 -6.74 7.97 -19.59
N ALA A 84 -5.96 7.99 -18.51
CA ALA A 84 -4.55 7.57 -18.52
C ALA A 84 -4.40 6.06 -18.78
N MET A 85 -5.36 5.25 -18.35
CA MET A 85 -5.43 3.82 -18.66
C MET A 85 -6.05 3.60 -20.06
N THR A 86 -5.30 3.88 -21.12
CA THR A 86 -5.80 3.71 -22.50
C THR A 86 -6.31 2.28 -22.79
N PRO A 87 -7.17 2.07 -23.81
CA PRO A 87 -7.59 0.72 -24.19
C PRO A 87 -6.42 -0.24 -24.44
N GLN A 88 -5.35 0.25 -25.08
CA GLN A 88 -4.12 -0.52 -25.31
C GLN A 88 -3.41 -0.90 -24.01
N TRP A 89 -3.32 0.03 -23.05
CA TRP A 89 -2.75 -0.25 -21.74
C TRP A 89 -3.57 -1.30 -20.98
N ARG A 90 -4.91 -1.19 -21.01
CA ARG A 90 -5.81 -2.17 -20.37
C ARG A 90 -5.65 -3.56 -20.97
N ALA A 91 -5.66 -3.68 -22.31
CA ALA A 91 -5.44 -4.95 -23.00
C ALA A 91 -4.08 -5.56 -22.66
N THR A 92 -3.04 -4.73 -22.56
CA THR A 92 -1.70 -5.17 -22.13
C THR A 92 -1.71 -5.70 -20.69
N MET A 93 -2.37 -5.00 -19.77
CA MET A 93 -2.51 -5.43 -18.38
C MET A 93 -3.31 -6.73 -18.26
N GLU A 94 -4.40 -6.86 -19.00
CA GLU A 94 -5.22 -8.08 -19.04
C GLU A 94 -4.42 -9.29 -19.55
N ALA A 95 -3.61 -9.11 -20.59
CA ALA A 95 -2.71 -10.16 -21.07
C ALA A 95 -1.66 -10.56 -20.02
N LYS A 96 -1.10 -9.60 -19.27
CA LYS A 96 -0.17 -9.87 -18.15
C LYS A 96 -0.86 -10.65 -17.02
N ILE A 97 -2.08 -10.26 -16.65
CA ILE A 97 -2.88 -10.96 -15.62
C ILE A 97 -3.19 -12.39 -16.07
N THR A 98 -3.63 -12.57 -17.33
CA THR A 98 -3.94 -13.88 -17.90
C THR A 98 -2.72 -14.81 -17.86
N ARG A 99 -1.55 -14.30 -18.25
CA ARG A 99 -0.28 -15.04 -18.19
C ARG A 99 0.11 -15.43 -16.76
N LEU A 100 -0.04 -14.52 -15.79
CA LEU A 100 0.22 -14.83 -14.38
C LEU A 100 -0.71 -15.94 -13.87
N ASN A 101 -1.98 -15.88 -14.25
CA ASN A 101 -2.98 -16.87 -13.85
C ASN A 101 -2.65 -18.26 -14.43
N SER A 102 -2.22 -18.35 -15.68
CA SER A 102 -1.88 -19.63 -16.35
C SER A 102 -0.50 -20.19 -16.01
N GLU A 103 0.38 -19.40 -15.38
CA GLU A 103 1.73 -19.85 -15.02
C GLU A 103 1.70 -21.08 -14.09
N ALA A 104 2.47 -22.12 -14.38
CA ALA A 104 2.59 -23.32 -13.54
C ALA A 104 3.52 -23.06 -12.33
N SER A 105 3.08 -22.17 -11.43
CA SER A 105 3.84 -21.70 -10.27
C SER A 105 3.02 -21.75 -8.99
N SER A 106 3.71 -21.93 -7.86
CA SER A 106 3.08 -21.94 -6.54
C SER A 106 2.42 -20.59 -6.21
N PRO A 107 1.38 -20.54 -5.35
CA PRO A 107 0.78 -19.28 -4.90
C PRO A 107 1.79 -18.34 -4.25
N ARG A 108 2.75 -18.90 -3.52
CA ARG A 108 3.89 -18.18 -2.93
C ARG A 108 4.71 -17.44 -3.99
N SER A 109 4.99 -18.07 -5.12
CA SER A 109 5.76 -17.48 -6.22
C SER A 109 4.94 -16.47 -7.02
N LYS A 110 3.62 -16.67 -7.13
CA LYS A 110 2.71 -15.79 -7.88
C LYS A 110 2.35 -14.51 -7.14
N LEU A 111 2.22 -14.53 -5.82
CA LEU A 111 1.82 -13.36 -5.04
C LEU A 111 2.69 -12.10 -5.28
N PRO A 112 4.03 -12.15 -5.21
CA PRO A 112 4.84 -10.97 -5.51
C PRO A 112 4.71 -10.52 -6.97
N LYS A 113 4.48 -11.44 -7.92
CA LYS A 113 4.23 -11.10 -9.33
C LYS A 113 2.90 -10.37 -9.50
N LEU A 114 1.85 -10.79 -8.80
CA LEU A 114 0.58 -10.08 -8.75
C LEU A 114 0.79 -8.65 -8.25
N TYR A 115 1.55 -8.48 -7.17
CA TYR A 115 1.85 -7.16 -6.62
C TYR A 115 2.65 -6.27 -7.58
N MET A 116 3.60 -6.81 -8.34
CA MET A 116 4.31 -6.03 -9.36
C MET A 116 3.35 -5.47 -10.42
N LEU A 117 2.36 -6.26 -10.86
CA LEU A 117 1.34 -5.77 -11.79
C LEU A 117 0.46 -4.68 -11.16
N MET A 118 0.13 -4.81 -9.87
CA MET A 118 -0.60 -3.77 -9.14
C MET A 118 0.20 -2.48 -9.03
N GLU A 119 1.53 -2.54 -8.89
CA GLU A 119 2.38 -1.34 -8.86
C GLU A 119 2.38 -0.59 -10.20
N GLU A 120 2.27 -1.28 -11.34
CA GLU A 120 2.07 -0.59 -12.63
C GLU A 120 0.77 0.21 -12.64
N VAL A 121 -0.30 -0.30 -12.03
CA VAL A 121 -1.58 0.41 -11.88
C VAL A 121 -1.45 1.55 -10.87
N ALA A 122 -0.71 1.35 -9.78
CA ALA A 122 -0.44 2.36 -8.77
C ALA A 122 0.30 3.56 -9.36
N ALA A 123 1.29 3.32 -10.24
CA ALA A 123 2.04 4.37 -10.92
C ALA A 123 1.13 5.28 -11.78
N VAL A 124 0.16 4.70 -12.49
CA VAL A 124 -0.82 5.48 -13.27
C VAL A 124 -1.76 6.29 -12.36
N ARG A 125 -2.11 5.74 -11.19
CA ARG A 125 -3.01 6.40 -10.24
C ARG A 125 -2.33 7.53 -9.47
N ALA A 126 -1.03 7.38 -9.16
CA ALA A 126 -0.29 8.20 -8.20
C ALA A 126 -0.51 9.73 -8.34
N PRO A 127 -0.52 10.34 -9.55
CA PRO A 127 -0.72 11.79 -9.69
C PRO A 127 -2.10 12.29 -9.23
N HIS A 128 -3.06 11.39 -9.04
CA HIS A 128 -4.46 11.70 -8.78
C HIS A 128 -4.91 11.32 -7.36
N LEU A 129 -4.02 10.76 -6.54
CA LEU A 129 -4.34 10.29 -5.20
C LEU A 129 -4.07 11.36 -4.14
N ALA A 130 -4.88 11.34 -3.08
CA ALA A 130 -4.57 12.04 -1.83
C ALA A 130 -3.47 11.34 -1.03
N CYS A 131 -3.28 10.04 -1.27
CA CYS A 131 -2.25 9.24 -0.63
C CYS A 131 -0.89 9.56 -1.25
N GLY A 132 0.04 10.10 -0.45
CA GLY A 132 1.44 10.31 -0.82
C GLY A 132 2.40 9.79 0.25
N PRO A 133 3.73 9.95 0.05
CA PRO A 133 4.72 9.66 1.08
C PRO A 133 4.34 10.34 2.41
N GLY A 134 4.37 9.58 3.51
CA GLY A 134 3.97 10.06 4.84
C GLY A 134 2.46 10.04 5.13
N CYS A 135 1.60 9.68 4.17
CA CYS A 135 0.18 9.46 4.45
C CYS A 135 -0.01 8.16 5.26
N ASN A 136 -0.62 8.29 6.44
CA ASN A 136 -0.80 7.18 7.39
C ASN A 136 -2.24 7.06 7.93
N ALA A 137 -3.20 7.76 7.34
CA ALA A 137 -4.59 7.80 7.82
C ALA A 137 -5.17 6.39 7.95
N CYS A 138 -5.11 5.57 6.87
CA CYS A 138 -5.61 4.20 6.92
C CYS A 138 -4.80 3.29 7.86
N CYS A 139 -3.49 3.54 8.00
CA CYS A 139 -2.63 2.77 8.89
C CYS A 139 -3.00 2.99 10.37
N ARG A 140 -3.66 4.10 10.70
CA ARG A 140 -4.09 4.43 12.07
C ARG A 140 -5.51 3.98 12.35
N THR A 141 -6.39 4.11 11.35
CA THR A 141 -7.83 4.05 11.58
C THR A 141 -8.49 2.80 11.00
N ILE A 142 -7.89 2.12 10.02
CA ILE A 142 -8.58 1.06 9.25
C ILE A 142 -8.01 -0.33 9.56
N PRO A 143 -8.85 -1.31 9.96
CA PRO A 143 -8.46 -2.72 9.99
C PRO A 143 -8.05 -3.22 8.61
N VAL A 144 -6.95 -3.96 8.54
CA VAL A 144 -6.43 -4.52 7.29
C VAL A 144 -6.46 -6.03 7.39
N GLU A 145 -7.50 -6.62 6.84
CA GLU A 145 -7.58 -8.07 6.72
C GLU A 145 -6.57 -8.56 5.67
N ILE A 146 -5.82 -9.60 6.02
CA ILE A 146 -4.83 -10.25 5.16
C ILE A 146 -4.99 -11.77 5.25
N SER A 147 -4.52 -12.47 4.22
CA SER A 147 -4.41 -13.94 4.28
C SER A 147 -3.09 -14.37 4.95
N ASP A 148 -3.05 -15.61 5.43
CA ASP A 148 -1.83 -16.25 5.93
C ASP A 148 -0.70 -16.32 4.88
N LEU A 149 -1.04 -16.37 3.59
CA LEU A 149 -0.08 -16.29 2.48
C LEU A 149 0.61 -14.92 2.46
N GLU A 150 -0.14 -13.84 2.63
CA GLU A 150 0.40 -12.48 2.72
C GLU A 150 1.20 -12.29 4.02
N ALA A 151 0.69 -12.79 5.15
CA ALA A 151 1.39 -12.73 6.43
C ALA A 151 2.77 -13.41 6.34
N ARG A 152 2.85 -14.61 5.73
CA ARG A 152 4.14 -15.28 5.48
C ARG A 152 5.05 -14.49 4.54
N HIS A 153 4.49 -13.88 3.50
CA HIS A 153 5.27 -13.03 2.58
C HIS A 153 5.89 -11.84 3.32
N ILE A 154 5.11 -11.16 4.16
CA ILE A 154 5.58 -10.04 4.99
C ILE A 154 6.62 -10.51 6.01
N ALA A 155 6.36 -11.62 6.72
CA ALA A 155 7.28 -12.16 7.72
C ALA A 155 8.66 -12.46 7.13
N GLN A 156 8.70 -13.05 5.94
CA GLN A 156 9.95 -13.37 5.26
C GLN A 156 10.68 -12.14 4.72
N ALA A 157 9.93 -11.17 4.17
CA ALA A 157 10.53 -9.95 3.66
C ALA A 157 11.10 -9.05 4.77
N THR A 158 10.53 -9.13 5.97
CA THR A 158 10.84 -8.22 7.08
C THR A 158 11.65 -8.86 8.20
N GLY A 159 11.74 -10.19 8.24
CA GLY A 159 12.30 -10.94 9.37
C GLY A 159 11.41 -10.92 10.62
N ARG A 160 10.21 -10.31 10.60
CA ARG A 160 9.32 -10.31 11.76
C ARG A 160 8.64 -11.65 11.95
N THR A 161 8.65 -12.13 13.19
CA THR A 161 7.85 -13.28 13.60
C THR A 161 6.37 -12.98 13.49
N MET A 162 5.63 -13.86 12.82
CA MET A 162 4.16 -13.83 12.79
C MET A 162 3.58 -14.80 13.80
N ALA A 163 2.42 -14.48 14.36
CA ALA A 163 1.63 -15.39 15.18
C ALA A 163 0.99 -16.49 14.32
N THR A 164 0.83 -17.67 14.92
CA THR A 164 0.05 -18.77 14.35
C THR A 164 -1.40 -18.64 14.76
N LEU A 165 -2.30 -18.67 13.79
CA LEU A 165 -3.74 -18.55 14.00
C LEU A 165 -4.44 -19.81 13.46
N PRO A 166 -5.54 -20.28 14.09
CA PRO A 166 -6.32 -21.40 13.56
C PRO A 166 -6.89 -21.11 12.15
N PRO A 167 -7.11 -22.14 11.30
CA PRO A 167 -7.80 -22.01 10.03
C PRO A 167 -9.15 -21.29 10.15
N GLY A 168 -9.52 -20.50 9.14
CA GLY A 168 -10.76 -19.74 9.12
C GLY A 168 -10.57 -18.23 9.10
N ARG A 169 -11.68 -17.49 9.21
CA ARG A 169 -11.69 -16.03 9.15
C ARG A 169 -11.90 -15.44 10.54
N HIS A 170 -10.94 -14.64 10.98
CA HIS A 170 -10.91 -13.94 12.25
C HIS A 170 -11.26 -12.48 12.00
N THR A 171 -12.55 -12.15 12.10
CA THR A 171 -13.02 -10.77 11.93
C THR A 171 -12.76 -9.94 13.18
N PRO A 172 -11.99 -8.83 13.10
CA PRO A 172 -11.85 -7.93 14.23
C PRO A 172 -13.18 -7.20 14.48
N ALA A 173 -13.52 -6.97 15.75
CA ALA A 173 -14.63 -6.08 16.09
C ALA A 173 -14.33 -4.65 15.59
N LEU A 174 -15.24 -4.09 14.78
CA LEU A 174 -15.10 -2.76 14.17
C LEU A 174 -15.29 -1.60 15.16
N THR A 175 -15.91 -1.90 16.31
CA THR A 175 -16.13 -1.01 17.45
C THR A 175 -15.81 -1.77 18.74
N GLY A 176 -15.20 -1.10 19.72
CA GLY A 176 -14.89 -1.68 21.04
C GLY A 176 -13.91 -2.87 21.07
N GLY A 177 -13.37 -3.31 19.93
CA GLY A 177 -12.40 -4.39 19.86
C GLY A 177 -10.97 -3.98 20.24
N PRO A 178 -10.08 -4.95 20.56
CA PRO A 178 -8.68 -4.70 20.98
C PRO A 178 -7.81 -4.02 19.90
N HIS A 179 -8.36 -3.84 18.71
CA HIS A 179 -7.70 -3.27 17.55
C HIS A 179 -8.44 -2.03 17.03
N VAL A 180 -9.39 -1.47 17.77
CA VAL A 180 -9.98 -0.18 17.39
C VAL A 180 -8.99 0.92 17.78
N ASN A 181 -8.61 1.78 16.81
CA ASN A 181 -7.64 2.88 16.97
C ASN A 181 -6.20 2.45 17.32
N THR A 182 -5.88 1.16 17.24
CA THR A 182 -4.50 0.66 17.32
C THR A 182 -3.84 0.78 15.95
N PRO A 183 -2.74 1.55 15.80
CA PRO A 183 -2.05 1.66 14.52
C PRO A 183 -1.52 0.32 13.99
N CYS A 184 -1.31 0.26 12.69
CA CYS A 184 -0.64 -0.83 12.00
C CYS A 184 0.73 -1.09 12.68
N PRO A 185 1.11 -2.36 12.92
CA PRO A 185 2.33 -2.69 13.64
C PRO A 185 3.60 -2.42 12.81
N PHE A 186 3.45 -1.96 11.56
CA PHE A 186 4.51 -1.55 10.66
C PHE A 186 4.51 -0.03 10.40
N LEU A 187 3.68 0.73 11.12
CA LEU A 187 3.73 2.20 11.08
C LEU A 187 4.84 2.68 12.03
N VAL A 188 5.94 3.16 11.48
CA VAL A 188 7.11 3.66 12.23
C VAL A 188 7.37 5.11 11.82
N ALA A 189 7.38 6.03 12.79
CA ALA A 189 7.59 7.46 12.54
C ALA A 189 6.69 8.01 11.40
N ASP A 190 5.39 7.71 11.46
CA ASP A 190 4.40 8.10 10.44
C ASP A 190 4.59 7.48 9.05
N MET A 191 5.55 6.57 8.87
CA MET A 191 5.86 5.94 7.60
C MET A 191 5.62 4.42 7.65
N CYS A 192 5.19 3.85 6.53
CA CYS A 192 5.04 2.40 6.43
C CYS A 192 6.42 1.74 6.27
N SER A 193 6.87 1.00 7.28
CA SER A 193 8.17 0.30 7.25
C SER A 193 8.20 -0.88 6.27
N ILE A 194 7.05 -1.24 5.69
CA ILE A 194 6.90 -2.35 4.74
C ILE A 194 6.26 -1.89 3.43
N TYR A 195 6.46 -0.63 3.03
CA TYR A 195 5.77 -0.04 1.88
C TYR A 195 5.83 -0.93 0.62
N GLU A 196 7.02 -1.48 0.33
CA GLU A 196 7.30 -2.39 -0.79
C GLU A 196 6.69 -3.79 -0.63
N HIS A 197 6.26 -4.16 0.57
CA HIS A 197 5.67 -5.46 0.93
C HIS A 197 4.24 -5.32 1.46
N ARG A 198 3.58 -4.19 1.19
CA ARG A 198 2.19 -3.96 1.60
C ARG A 198 1.26 -5.06 1.07
N PRO A 199 0.28 -5.50 1.87
CA PRO A 199 -0.68 -6.51 1.43
C PRO A 199 -1.63 -5.95 0.37
N TYR A 200 -2.39 -6.85 -0.26
CA TYR A 200 -3.32 -6.58 -1.34
C TYR A 200 -4.28 -5.45 -1.00
N ASN A 201 -4.91 -5.48 0.19
CA ASN A 201 -5.86 -4.46 0.61
C ASN A 201 -5.22 -3.07 0.74
N CYS A 202 -3.95 -2.99 1.13
CA CYS A 202 -3.20 -1.73 1.20
C CYS A 202 -2.74 -1.20 -0.17
N ARG A 203 -2.53 -2.09 -1.15
CA ARG A 203 -2.15 -1.70 -2.53
C ARG A 203 -3.35 -1.37 -3.41
N SER A 204 -4.41 -2.16 -3.30
CA SER A 204 -5.60 -2.05 -4.16
C SER A 204 -6.37 -0.76 -3.87
N LEU A 205 -6.54 -0.45 -2.59
CA LEU A 205 -7.32 0.69 -2.12
C LEU A 205 -6.50 1.99 -2.19
N ALA A 206 -7.02 3.00 -2.87
CA ALA A 206 -6.48 4.34 -2.75
C ALA A 206 -7.54 5.42 -2.88
N VAL A 207 -7.27 6.54 -2.24
CA VAL A 207 -8.19 7.67 -2.08
C VAL A 207 -7.94 8.66 -3.20
N VAL A 208 -8.98 8.91 -3.99
CA VAL A 208 -8.99 9.80 -5.14
C VAL A 208 -9.60 11.13 -4.69
N ASP A 209 -8.79 11.90 -3.99
CA ASP A 209 -9.18 13.16 -3.39
C ASP A 209 -8.02 14.17 -3.49
N ARG A 210 -8.24 15.41 -3.07
CA ARG A 210 -7.21 16.46 -3.03
C ARG A 210 -6.28 16.34 -1.82
N ASP A 211 -6.78 15.78 -0.73
CA ASP A 211 -6.08 15.66 0.55
C ASP A 211 -6.65 14.50 1.39
N ALA A 212 -6.09 14.28 2.58
CA ALA A 212 -6.49 13.20 3.48
C ALA A 212 -7.71 13.53 4.37
N LEU A 213 -8.42 14.66 4.16
CA LEU A 213 -9.51 15.11 5.05
C LEU A 213 -10.59 14.05 5.23
N THR A 214 -11.03 13.43 4.13
CA THR A 214 -12.06 12.38 4.17
C THR A 214 -11.59 11.11 4.87
N CYS A 215 -10.28 10.91 5.01
CA CYS A 215 -9.69 9.78 5.74
C CYS A 215 -9.39 10.10 7.21
N HIS A 216 -9.69 11.32 7.68
CA HIS A 216 -9.41 11.74 9.03
C HIS A 216 -10.10 10.84 10.06
N GLU A 217 -9.51 10.71 11.25
CA GLU A 217 -10.04 9.87 12.33
C GLU A 217 -11.45 10.30 12.76
N VAL A 218 -11.72 11.61 12.78
CA VAL A 218 -13.05 12.18 13.03
C VAL A 218 -14.07 11.62 12.04
N ASN A 219 -13.78 11.68 10.72
CA ASN A 219 -14.69 11.14 9.71
C ASN A 219 -14.83 9.62 9.79
N THR A 220 -13.74 8.92 10.14
CA THR A 220 -13.77 7.47 10.35
C THR A 220 -14.69 7.10 11.52
N ASN A 221 -14.64 7.86 12.61
CA ASN A 221 -15.51 7.65 13.77
C ASN A 221 -16.98 7.94 13.43
N LEU A 222 -17.26 9.06 12.75
CA LEU A 222 -18.61 9.37 12.24
C LEU A 222 -19.15 8.23 11.36
N THR A 223 -18.33 7.68 10.47
CA THR A 223 -18.70 6.56 9.60
C THR A 223 -19.04 5.30 10.42
N ARG A 224 -18.23 4.96 11.43
CA ARG A 224 -18.46 3.80 12.31
C ARG A 224 -19.74 3.92 13.12
N THR A 225 -20.06 5.12 13.59
CA THR A 225 -21.28 5.39 14.37
C THR A 225 -22.49 5.66 13.49
N LYS A 226 -22.37 5.58 12.15
CA LYS A 226 -23.42 5.89 11.18
C LYS A 226 -23.99 7.31 11.37
N ASP A 227 -23.14 8.24 11.77
CA ASP A 227 -23.54 9.64 11.93
C ASP A 227 -23.83 10.25 10.54
N PRO A 228 -24.93 11.00 10.36
CA PRO A 228 -25.28 11.60 9.06
C PRO A 228 -24.27 12.64 8.55
N ARG A 229 -23.38 13.14 9.41
CA ARG A 229 -22.28 14.04 9.04
C ARG A 229 -21.07 13.30 8.44
N ALA A 230 -21.09 11.97 8.41
CA ALA A 230 -20.03 11.19 7.79
C ALA A 230 -19.95 11.46 6.28
N VAL A 231 -18.75 11.78 5.80
CA VAL A 231 -18.49 12.02 4.38
C VAL A 231 -17.93 10.75 3.74
N PRO A 232 -18.53 10.23 2.66
CA PRO A 232 -17.98 9.07 1.97
C PRO A 232 -16.57 9.34 1.45
N VAL A 233 -15.63 8.45 1.78
CA VAL A 233 -14.27 8.52 1.25
C VAL A 233 -14.30 8.19 -0.25
N PRO A 234 -13.84 9.07 -1.14
CA PRO A 234 -13.80 8.81 -2.57
C PRO A 234 -12.63 7.86 -2.85
N MET A 235 -12.93 6.57 -2.94
CA MET A 235 -11.92 5.52 -3.13
C MET A 235 -12.03 4.90 -4.50
N THR A 236 -10.90 4.48 -5.05
CA THR A 236 -10.85 3.51 -6.15
C THR A 236 -10.10 2.25 -5.72
N LYS A 237 -10.50 1.12 -6.28
CA LYS A 237 -9.96 -0.21 -5.98
C LYS A 237 -9.50 -0.85 -7.29
N MET A 238 -8.46 -1.66 -7.23
CA MET A 238 -7.98 -2.40 -8.39
C MET A 238 -8.76 -3.71 -8.55
N GLN A 239 -10.08 -3.62 -8.72
CA GLN A 239 -11.00 -4.79 -8.71
C GLN A 239 -10.66 -5.85 -9.75
N ALA A 240 -10.01 -5.47 -10.86
CA ALA A 240 -9.54 -6.39 -11.89
C ALA A 240 -8.58 -7.48 -11.37
N PHE A 241 -7.91 -7.25 -10.23
CA PHE A 241 -7.03 -8.25 -9.61
C PHE A 241 -7.74 -9.13 -8.58
N ASP A 242 -8.99 -8.85 -8.21
CA ASP A 242 -9.71 -9.61 -7.17
C ASP A 242 -9.79 -11.12 -7.51
N PRO A 243 -10.09 -11.54 -8.76
CA PRO A 243 -10.12 -12.96 -9.10
C PRO A 243 -8.75 -13.63 -8.99
N SER A 244 -7.69 -12.95 -9.45
CA SER A 244 -6.32 -13.46 -9.34
C SER A 244 -5.89 -13.58 -7.89
N TYR A 245 -6.17 -12.56 -7.06
CA TYR A 245 -5.88 -12.59 -5.64
C TYR A 245 -6.63 -13.73 -4.94
N ALA A 246 -7.94 -13.85 -5.18
CA ALA A 246 -8.77 -14.92 -4.64
C ALA A 246 -8.25 -16.31 -5.04
N ALA A 247 -7.80 -16.51 -6.27
CA ALA A 247 -7.23 -17.78 -6.71
C ALA A 247 -5.94 -18.16 -5.95
N LEU A 248 -5.16 -17.18 -5.48
CA LEU A 248 -3.96 -17.43 -4.67
C LEU A 248 -4.30 -17.69 -3.20
N THR A 249 -5.33 -17.03 -2.67
CA THR A 249 -5.58 -16.98 -1.23
C THR A 249 -6.76 -17.82 -0.76
N ASN A 250 -7.80 -18.05 -1.56
CA ASN A 250 -8.99 -18.81 -1.14
C ASN A 250 -8.74 -20.33 -1.26
N ARG A 251 -7.84 -20.84 -0.42
CA ARG A 251 -7.48 -22.27 -0.37
C ARG A 251 -8.08 -22.93 0.86
N ALA A 252 -8.28 -24.25 0.82
CA ALA A 252 -8.67 -25.01 2.00
C ALA A 252 -7.68 -24.77 3.15
N GLY A 253 -8.20 -24.48 4.35
CA GLY A 253 -7.39 -24.19 5.53
C GLY A 253 -6.79 -22.77 5.59
N THR A 254 -7.12 -21.88 4.66
CA THR A 254 -6.62 -20.49 4.70
C THR A 254 -7.06 -19.79 5.98
N VAL A 255 -6.12 -19.06 6.59
CA VAL A 255 -6.42 -18.13 7.67
C VAL A 255 -6.55 -16.72 7.11
N TRP A 256 -7.64 -16.04 7.49
CA TRP A 256 -7.85 -14.62 7.25
C TRP A 256 -7.92 -13.91 8.59
N ALA A 257 -7.16 -12.85 8.78
CA ALA A 257 -7.20 -12.07 10.01
C ALA A 257 -6.72 -10.64 9.76
N ASP A 258 -6.96 -9.75 10.71
CA ASP A 258 -6.32 -8.44 10.68
C ASP A 258 -4.78 -8.58 10.79
N ILE A 259 -4.04 -7.73 10.07
CA ILE A 259 -2.57 -7.69 10.09
C ILE A 259 -1.99 -7.60 11.52
N ARG A 260 -2.70 -6.96 12.46
CA ARG A 260 -2.30 -6.85 13.87
C ARG A 260 -2.42 -8.16 14.64
N GLN A 261 -3.26 -9.09 14.18
CA GLN A 261 -3.38 -10.41 14.79
C GLN A 261 -2.22 -11.32 14.35
N PHE A 262 -1.74 -11.18 13.12
CA PHE A 262 -0.51 -11.85 12.67
C PHE A 262 0.75 -11.20 13.25
N PHE A 263 0.78 -9.88 13.42
CA PHE A 263 1.94 -9.14 13.89
C PHE A 263 1.58 -8.28 15.10
N PRO A 264 1.34 -8.88 16.28
CA PRO A 264 1.04 -8.10 17.48
C PRO A 264 2.17 -7.12 17.79
N ALA A 265 1.82 -5.98 18.40
CA ALA A 265 2.82 -5.04 18.88
C ALA A 265 3.75 -5.76 19.85
N GLN A 266 5.06 -5.64 19.65
CA GLN A 266 6.02 -6.18 20.62
C GLN A 266 5.83 -5.38 21.90
N SER A 267 5.54 -6.07 23.02
CA SER A 267 5.63 -5.43 24.32
C SER A 267 7.06 -4.91 24.47
N LYS A 268 7.22 -3.67 24.91
CA LYS A 268 8.54 -3.17 25.28
C LYS A 268 9.06 -4.13 26.36
N SER A 269 10.09 -4.91 26.03
CA SER A 269 10.85 -5.64 27.03
C SER A 269 11.33 -4.59 28.02
N THR A 270 10.89 -4.74 29.27
CA THR A 270 11.14 -3.80 30.37
C THR A 270 12.57 -3.94 30.82
#